data_AF-K1S8E3-F1
#
_entry.id   AF-K1S8E3-F1
#
_cell.length_a   1.000
_cell.length_b   1.000
_cell.length_c   1.000
_cell.angle_alpha   90.00
_cell.angle_beta   90.00
_cell.angle_gamma   90.00
#
_symmetry.space_group_name_H-M   'P 1'
#
loop_
_entity.id
_entity.type
_entity.pdbx_description
1 polymer ?
#
loop_
_entity_poly.entity_id
_entity_poly.type
_entity_poly.pdbx_seq_one_letter_code
_entity_poly.pdbx_strand_id
1 'polypeptide(L)' 'MTAVIDTCVIIDALQSREPFSADAQKLFLAVSNRQFDGILTAKS' A
#
# COMPACT_ATOMS: atom_id res chain seq x y z
N MET A 1 -4.61 -9.48 10.80
CA MET A 1 -4.17 -10.14 9.54
C MET A 1 -3.02 -9.32 8.99
N THR A 2 -1.98 -9.96 8.45
CA THR A 2 -0.79 -9.27 7.93
C THR A 2 -0.71 -9.49 6.43
N ALA A 3 -0.48 -8.41 5.67
CA ALA A 3 -0.31 -8.45 4.23
C ALA A 3 1.08 -7.92 3.85
N VAL A 4 1.76 -8.62 2.95
CA VAL A 4 2.96 -8.10 2.30
C VAL A 4 2.50 -7.16 1.19
N ILE A 5 2.90 -5.90 1.27
CA ILE A 5 2.57 -4.88 0.29
C ILE A 5 3.72 -4.76 -0.69
N ASP A 6 3.45 -4.94 -1.97
CA ASP A 6 4.45 -4.76 -3.01
C ASP A 6 4.79 -3.26 -3.21
N THR A 7 6.03 -2.99 -3.63
CA THR A 7 6.49 -1.62 -3.88
C THR A 7 5.65 -0.90 -4.94
N CYS A 8 5.06 -1.62 -5.90
CA CYS A 8 4.15 -1.02 -6.89
C CYS A 8 2.95 -0.34 -6.22
N VAL A 9 2.35 -0.95 -5.20
CA VAL A 9 1.21 -0.38 -4.46
C VAL A 9 1.62 0.88 -3.71
N ILE A 10 2.83 0.88 -3.13
CA ILE A 10 3.40 2.07 -2.48
C ILE A 10 3.56 3.21 -3.48
N ILE A 11 4.13 2.93 -4.65
CA ILE A 11 4.32 3.92 -5.72
C ILE A 11 2.97 4.42 -6.24
N ASP A 12 2.00 3.54 -6.47
CA ASP A 12 0.66 3.89 -6.94
C ASP A 12 -0.01 4.90 -6.00
N ALA A 13 0.05 4.66 -4.70
CA ALA A 13 -0.54 5.54 -3.69
C ALA A 13 0.18 6.89 -3.60
N LEU A 14 1.53 6.89 -3.61
CA LEU A 14 2.34 8.09 -3.36
C LEU A 14 2.50 9.00 -4.59
N GLN A 15 2.50 8.42 -5.79
CA GLN A 15 2.71 9.17 -7.04
C GLN A 15 1.42 9.42 -7.82
N SER A 16 0.26 9.03 -7.27
CA SER A 16 -1.03 9.06 -7.96
C SER A 16 -0.97 8.36 -9.32
N ARG A 17 -0.31 7.20 -9.39
CA ARG A 17 -0.10 6.47 -10.65
C ARG A 17 -1.38 5.73 -11.03
N GLU A 18 -1.95 6.11 -12.17
CA GLU A 18 -3.14 5.45 -12.72
C GLU A 18 -2.79 4.10 -13.39
N PRO A 19 -3.72 3.13 -13.39
CA PRO A 19 -5.12 3.24 -12.95
C PRO A 19 -5.36 2.88 -11.46
N PHE A 20 -4.31 2.57 -10.70
CA PHE A 20 -4.45 1.93 -9.38
C PHE A 20 -4.31 2.89 -8.20
N SER A 21 -4.02 4.16 -8.45
CA SER A 21 -3.88 5.24 -7.46
C SER A 21 -4.97 5.19 -6.37
N ALA A 22 -6.24 5.20 -6.78
CA ALA A 22 -7.37 5.26 -5.85
C ALA A 22 -7.45 4.03 -4.93
N ASP A 23 -7.21 2.84 -5.47
CA ASP A 23 -7.26 1.61 -4.68
C ASP A 23 -6.04 1.45 -3.78
N ALA A 24 -4.85 1.85 -4.25
CA ALA A 24 -3.64 1.88 -3.44
C ALA A 24 -3.78 2.84 -2.24
N GLN A 25 -4.38 4.02 -2.44
CA GLN A 25 -4.66 4.95 -1.34
C GLN A 25 -5.67 4.38 -0.32
N LYS A 26 -6.69 3.63 -0.76
CA LYS A 26 -7.61 2.94 0.16
C LYS A 26 -6.88 1.90 1.00
N LEU A 27 -5.95 1.15 0.42
CA LEU A 27 -5.12 0.19 1.17
C LEU A 27 -4.27 0.89 2.23
N PHE A 28 -3.65 2.01 1.89
CA PHE A 28 -2.90 2.84 2.86
C PHE A 28 -3.79 3.30 4.02
N LEU A 29 -4.99 3.79 3.71
CA LEU A 29 -5.94 4.24 4.72
C LEU A 29 -6.40 3.08 5.62
N ALA A 30 -6.62 1.89 5.06
CA ALA A 30 -6.98 0.70 5.83
C ALA A 30 -5.87 0.26 6.79
N VAL A 31 -4.59 0.32 6.37
CA VAL A 31 -3.43 0.12 7.26
C VAL A 31 -3.38 1.18 8.35
N SER A 32 -3.51 2.47 7.98
CA SER A 32 -3.52 3.59 8.95
C SER A 32 -4.66 3.46 9.97
N ASN A 33 -5.81 2.96 9.55
CA ASN A 33 -6.97 2.70 10.39
C ASN A 33 -6.89 1.37 11.16
N ARG A 34 -5.72 0.71 11.15
CA ARG A 34 -5.46 -0.56 11.86
C ARG A 34 -6.44 -1.69 11.51
N GLN A 35 -6.95 -1.70 10.27
CA GLN A 35 -7.80 -2.79 9.79
C GLN A 35 -6.95 -4.06 9.52
N PHE A 36 -5.67 -3.88 9.15
CA PHE A 36 -4.67 -4.93 9.01
C PHE A 36 -3.25 -4.34 9.09
N ASP A 37 -2.25 -5.21 9.27
CA ASP A 37 -0.84 -4.81 9.26
C ASP A 37 -0.25 -4.95 7.86
N GLY A 38 0.30 -3.87 7.31
CA GLY A 38 1.02 -3.86 6.04
C GLY A 38 2.53 -3.92 6.25
N ILE A 39 3.22 -4.88 5.64
CA ILE A 39 4.69 -4.99 5.67
C ILE A 39 5.27 -4.84 4.26
N LEU A 40 6.34 -4.07 4.14
CA LEU A 40 7.08 -3.88 2.89
C LEU A 40 8.47 -4.49 3.07
N THR A 41 8.88 -5.34 2.13
CA THR A 41 10.24 -5.90 2.13
C THR A 41 11.19 -4.97 1.41
N ALA A 42 12.34 -4.68 2.01
CA ALA A 42 13.43 -3.98 1.34
C ALA A 42 14.50 -4.98 0.88
N LYS A 43 15.09 -4.73 -0.29
CA LYS A 43 16.27 -5.46 -0.75
C LYS A 43 17.53 -4.85 -0.10
N SER A 44 18.42 -5.69 0.43
CA SER A 44 19.70 -5.29 1.03
C SER A 44 20.77 -4.89 0.00
#